data_AF-A0A920S8A2-F1
#
_entry.id   AF-A0A920S8A2-F1
#
_cell.length_a   1.000
_cell.length_b   1.000
_cell.length_c   1.000
_cell.angle_alpha   90.00
_cell.angle_beta   90.00
_cell.angle_gamma   90.00
#
_symmetry.space_group_name_H-M   'P 1'
#
loop_
_entity.id
_entity.type
_entity.pdbx_description
1 polymer ?
#
loop_
_entity_poly.entity_id
_entity_poly.type
_entity_poly.pdbx_seq_one_letter_code
_entity_poly.pdbx_strand_id
1 'polypeptide(L)'
;MKSIEIDRSKRLKDDPGRGHNRWHPDIPPIIEVDPGEEVLLETRDASDGQMNPSVTIDDFDGFAGKVGHPLTGPVYIKGAEPGDLLEIEYVDIIPQSYGWTRNRPGAGFLRDLFTEPYVVHWEMVDGWATSKDLPGVRIPNGSFMGTAGIAPSSEQLEAWAEREADLVRRGGVAFPPDAEDAVPEGVIAETGLRTIPPRENCGNVDAKQLTKGSRLLIPVNVPGGLYSAGDGHFAQGDSECCITAIERGATAVVKFELKKGEAARNNIKFPRFAHPGYFISPEWAAPRNFIATRGDADPRRRHPRGRRSNSGLPVML
;
A
#
# COMPACT_ATOMS: atom_id res chain seq x y z
N MET A 1 11.77 -10.29 -21.16
CA MET A 1 11.24 -9.64 -19.95
C MET A 1 12.12 -10.03 -18.78
N LYS A 2 12.62 -9.07 -18.00
CA LYS A 2 13.36 -9.36 -16.76
C LYS A 2 12.35 -9.66 -15.64
N SER A 3 12.71 -10.50 -14.68
CA SER A 3 11.81 -10.87 -13.59
C SER A 3 12.52 -10.89 -12.23
N ILE A 4 11.75 -10.57 -11.19
CA ILE A 4 12.06 -10.92 -9.80
C ILE A 4 10.98 -11.91 -9.35
N GLU A 5 11.34 -13.18 -9.40
CA GLU A 5 10.51 -14.31 -8.92
C GLU A 5 10.86 -14.63 -7.47
N ILE A 6 9.86 -15.11 -6.72
CA ILE A 6 10.01 -15.40 -5.29
C ILE A 6 9.49 -16.80 -4.96
N ASP A 7 10.04 -17.40 -3.92
CA ASP A 7 9.41 -18.55 -3.29
C ASP A 7 8.33 -18.06 -2.31
N ARG A 8 7.06 -18.13 -2.72
CA ARG A 8 5.91 -17.70 -1.89
C ARG A 8 5.68 -18.58 -0.66
N SER A 9 6.39 -19.71 -0.51
CA SER A 9 6.38 -20.51 0.71
C SER A 9 7.34 -19.98 1.79
N LYS A 10 8.24 -19.06 1.42
CA LYS A 10 9.22 -18.43 2.32
C LYS A 10 8.78 -17.03 2.70
N ARG A 11 9.11 -16.64 3.94
CA ARG A 11 8.99 -15.26 4.41
C ARG A 11 10.13 -14.41 3.86
N LEU A 12 9.96 -13.09 3.84
CA LEU A 12 10.98 -12.17 3.30
C LEU A 12 12.33 -12.31 4.00
N LYS A 13 12.34 -12.51 5.32
CA LYS A 13 13.59 -12.72 6.09
C LYS A 13 14.35 -13.99 5.70
N ASP A 14 13.64 -15.00 5.16
CA ASP A 14 14.21 -16.27 4.72
C ASP A 14 14.62 -16.23 3.22
N ASP A 15 14.36 -15.11 2.55
CA ASP A 15 14.68 -14.83 1.14
C ASP A 15 15.00 -13.32 0.92
N PRO A 16 15.97 -12.75 1.66
CA PRO A 16 16.18 -11.31 1.73
C PRO A 16 16.75 -10.71 0.43
N GLY A 17 17.26 -11.54 -0.49
CA GLY A 17 17.78 -11.09 -1.79
C GLY A 17 16.70 -10.78 -2.82
N ARG A 18 15.42 -10.92 -2.46
CA ARG A 18 14.27 -10.75 -3.36
C ARG A 18 13.38 -9.54 -3.03
N GLY A 19 13.65 -8.84 -1.93
CA GLY A 19 12.80 -7.74 -1.50
C GLY A 19 13.30 -7.00 -0.27
N HIS A 20 12.46 -6.09 0.23
CA HIS A 20 12.68 -5.32 1.45
C HIS A 20 11.35 -4.91 2.08
N ASN A 21 11.35 -4.46 3.33
CA ASN A 21 10.17 -3.93 4.01
C ASN A 21 10.43 -2.58 4.71
N ARG A 22 11.43 -1.84 4.22
CA ARG A 22 11.82 -0.51 4.71
C ARG A 22 12.14 0.38 3.51
N TRP A 23 11.72 1.64 3.55
CA TRP A 23 12.17 2.63 2.57
C TRP A 23 13.51 3.22 3.02
N HIS A 24 14.54 3.04 2.20
CA HIS A 24 15.88 3.60 2.42
C HIS A 24 16.62 3.79 1.08
N PRO A 25 17.39 4.89 0.88
CA PRO A 25 18.11 5.16 -0.37
C PRO A 25 19.17 4.09 -0.71
N ASP A 26 19.78 3.49 0.31
CA ASP A 26 20.94 2.60 0.14
C ASP A 26 20.59 1.12 -0.07
N ILE A 27 19.31 0.78 -0.28
CA ILE A 27 18.93 -0.61 -0.61
C ILE A 27 19.44 -0.91 -2.02
N PRO A 28 20.33 -1.91 -2.20
CA PRO A 28 20.88 -2.21 -3.51
C PRO A 28 19.79 -2.74 -4.45
N PRO A 29 19.84 -2.40 -5.74
CA PRO A 29 18.89 -2.94 -6.70
C PRO A 29 19.12 -4.44 -6.93
N ILE A 30 18.04 -5.17 -7.17
CA ILE A 30 18.07 -6.60 -7.49
C ILE A 30 18.33 -6.82 -8.99
N ILE A 31 17.72 -5.97 -9.82
CA ILE A 31 17.90 -5.97 -11.28
C ILE A 31 17.99 -4.54 -11.80
N GLU A 32 18.62 -4.39 -12.96
CA GLU A 32 18.65 -3.14 -13.72
C GLU A 32 17.93 -3.30 -15.06
N VAL A 33 17.16 -2.30 -15.45
CA VAL A 33 16.38 -2.31 -16.70
C VAL A 33 16.57 -1.02 -17.50
N ASP A 34 16.43 -1.14 -18.81
CA ASP A 34 16.38 0.00 -19.72
C ASP A 34 14.93 0.54 -19.78
N PRO A 35 14.70 1.86 -19.91
CA PRO A 35 13.36 2.40 -20.13
C PRO A 35 12.68 1.74 -21.34
N GLY A 36 11.40 1.40 -21.19
CA GLY A 36 10.60 0.67 -22.17
C GLY A 36 10.63 -0.85 -22.01
N GLU A 37 11.54 -1.42 -21.20
CA GLU A 37 11.51 -2.85 -20.88
C GLU A 37 10.36 -3.18 -19.90
N GLU A 38 9.67 -4.29 -20.16
CA GLU A 38 8.74 -4.89 -19.21
C GLU A 38 9.50 -5.67 -18.13
N VAL A 39 8.98 -5.57 -16.90
CA VAL A 39 9.50 -6.24 -15.71
C VAL A 39 8.36 -6.96 -15.00
N LEU A 40 8.59 -8.24 -14.66
CA LEU A 40 7.69 -9.03 -13.85
C LEU A 40 8.17 -9.06 -12.40
N LEU A 41 7.27 -8.77 -11.47
CA LEU A 41 7.51 -8.79 -10.03
C LEU A 41 6.50 -9.72 -9.37
N GLU A 42 6.97 -10.84 -8.81
CA GLU A 42 6.14 -11.68 -7.95
C GLU A 42 6.18 -11.15 -6.52
N THR A 43 5.02 -10.99 -5.89
CA THR A 43 4.90 -10.40 -4.54
C THR A 43 4.30 -11.38 -3.54
N ARG A 44 4.70 -11.20 -2.28
CA ARG A 44 4.04 -11.77 -1.10
C ARG A 44 2.81 -10.91 -0.76
N ASP A 45 1.89 -11.47 0.01
CA ASP A 45 0.81 -10.66 0.60
C ASP A 45 1.34 -9.77 1.72
N ALA A 46 0.53 -8.79 2.14
CA ALA A 46 0.87 -7.80 3.17
C ALA A 46 1.35 -8.39 4.51
N SER A 47 0.95 -9.63 4.83
CA SER A 47 1.31 -10.32 6.07
C SER A 47 2.63 -11.10 5.99
N ASP A 48 3.33 -11.05 4.87
CA ASP A 48 4.59 -11.79 4.63
C ASP A 48 4.40 -13.31 4.77
N GLY A 49 3.31 -13.83 4.18
CA GLY A 49 3.00 -15.26 4.12
C GLY A 49 2.47 -15.86 5.43
N GLN A 50 2.16 -15.04 6.44
CA GLN A 50 1.60 -15.52 7.71
C GLN A 50 0.14 -15.94 7.58
N MET A 51 -0.60 -15.36 6.63
CA MET A 51 -1.98 -15.69 6.34
C MET A 51 -2.13 -16.82 5.32
N ASN A 52 -2.99 -17.78 5.62
CA ASN A 52 -3.40 -18.85 4.70
C ASN A 52 -4.85 -19.28 4.99
N PRO A 53 -5.49 -20.11 4.13
CA PRO A 53 -6.91 -20.45 4.26
C PRO A 53 -7.31 -21.17 5.56
N SER A 54 -6.34 -21.71 6.32
CA SER A 54 -6.60 -22.39 7.59
C SER A 54 -6.42 -21.50 8.82
N VAL A 55 -5.86 -20.29 8.66
CA VAL A 55 -5.63 -19.35 9.76
C VAL A 55 -6.97 -18.93 10.37
N THR A 56 -7.03 -18.92 11.69
CA THR A 56 -8.16 -18.46 12.48
C THR A 56 -7.75 -17.25 13.32
N ILE A 57 -8.72 -16.66 14.02
CA ILE A 57 -8.44 -15.56 14.96
C ILE A 57 -7.50 -15.97 16.09
N ASP A 58 -7.49 -17.26 16.48
CA ASP A 58 -6.68 -17.78 17.58
C ASP A 58 -5.18 -17.81 17.23
N ASP A 59 -4.85 -17.78 15.94
CA ASP A 59 -3.46 -17.81 15.46
C ASP A 59 -2.81 -16.41 15.45
N PHE A 60 -3.60 -15.34 15.57
CA PHE A 60 -3.13 -13.96 15.38
C PHE A 60 -2.08 -13.52 16.41
N ASP A 61 -2.16 -14.01 17.64
CA ASP A 61 -1.18 -13.70 18.68
C ASP A 61 0.22 -14.27 18.37
N GLY A 62 0.30 -15.28 17.49
CA GLY A 62 1.57 -15.86 17.04
C GLY A 62 2.25 -15.12 15.91
N PHE A 63 1.63 -14.06 15.37
CA PHE A 63 2.15 -13.37 14.18
C PHE A 63 3.23 -12.35 14.55
N ALA A 64 4.27 -12.31 13.74
CA ALA A 64 5.26 -11.25 13.72
C ALA A 64 4.60 -9.93 13.27
N GLY A 65 4.78 -8.88 14.07
CA GLY A 65 3.99 -7.64 13.97
C GLY A 65 4.61 -6.53 13.11
N LYS A 66 5.87 -6.64 12.70
CA LYS A 66 6.62 -5.57 12.02
C LYS A 66 7.06 -5.90 10.60
N VAL A 67 6.49 -6.98 10.07
CA VAL A 67 6.84 -7.60 8.79
C VAL A 67 6.30 -6.83 7.60
N GLY A 68 5.13 -6.22 7.77
CA GLY A 68 4.40 -5.56 6.71
C GLY A 68 5.00 -4.21 6.34
N HIS A 69 5.11 -3.86 5.06
CA HIS A 69 4.82 -4.65 3.84
C HIS A 69 6.10 -5.24 3.22
N PRO A 70 6.15 -6.55 2.88
CA PRO A 70 7.24 -7.11 2.08
C PRO A 70 7.10 -6.70 0.60
N LEU A 71 8.05 -5.90 0.12
CA LEU A 71 8.07 -5.37 -1.24
C LEU A 71 9.09 -6.12 -2.09
N THR A 72 8.72 -6.46 -3.32
CA THR A 72 9.62 -7.06 -4.31
C THR A 72 10.34 -5.94 -5.07
N GLY A 73 11.67 -6.05 -5.18
CA GLY A 73 12.56 -5.01 -5.71
C GLY A 73 13.69 -4.67 -4.71
N PRO A 74 14.51 -3.63 -4.97
CA PRO A 74 14.27 -2.59 -5.97
C PRO A 74 14.71 -2.92 -7.39
N VAL A 75 13.99 -2.36 -8.37
CA VAL A 75 14.35 -2.31 -9.78
C VAL A 75 15.05 -0.99 -10.06
N TYR A 76 16.24 -1.03 -10.65
CA TYR A 76 16.98 0.16 -11.08
C TYR A 76 16.66 0.50 -12.54
N ILE A 77 16.19 1.71 -12.81
CA ILE A 77 15.85 2.19 -14.16
C ILE A 77 17.02 3.02 -14.69
N LYS A 78 17.73 2.49 -15.70
CA LYS A 78 18.92 3.16 -16.25
C LYS A 78 18.62 4.56 -16.77
N GLY A 79 19.46 5.51 -16.38
CA GLY A 79 19.37 6.91 -16.80
C GLY A 79 18.29 7.73 -16.07
N ALA A 80 17.58 7.16 -15.09
CA ALA A 80 16.71 7.91 -14.19
C ALA A 80 17.56 8.69 -13.19
N GLU A 81 17.36 10.01 -13.12
CA GLU A 81 18.10 10.91 -12.23
C GLU A 81 17.15 11.78 -11.41
N PRO A 82 17.56 12.24 -10.21
CA PRO A 82 16.76 13.17 -9.42
C PRO A 82 16.23 14.36 -10.24
N GLY A 83 14.93 14.64 -10.14
CA GLY A 83 14.24 15.69 -10.90
C GLY A 83 13.58 15.23 -12.21
N ASP A 84 13.82 13.99 -12.64
CA ASP A 84 13.01 13.33 -13.66
C ASP A 84 11.62 12.95 -13.12
N LEU A 85 10.68 12.71 -14.04
CA LEU A 85 9.42 12.04 -13.71
C LEU A 85 9.45 10.63 -14.29
N LEU A 86 9.37 9.62 -13.42
CA LEU A 86 9.25 8.22 -13.80
C LEU A 86 7.77 7.89 -14.00
N GLU A 87 7.42 7.42 -15.19
CA GLU A 87 6.11 6.83 -15.48
C GLU A 87 6.21 5.31 -15.42
N ILE A 88 5.29 4.70 -14.68
CA ILE A 88 5.17 3.26 -14.45
C ILE A 88 3.82 2.84 -15.00
N GLU A 89 3.82 2.13 -16.12
CA GLU A 89 2.63 1.53 -16.71
C GLU A 89 2.41 0.14 -16.11
N TYR A 90 1.23 -0.11 -15.56
CA TYR A 90 0.83 -1.43 -15.07
C TYR A 90 0.26 -2.25 -16.23
N VAL A 91 1.13 -3.02 -16.90
CA VAL A 91 0.78 -3.84 -18.07
C VAL A 91 -0.18 -4.97 -17.70
N ASP A 92 0.09 -5.64 -16.58
CA ASP A 92 -0.82 -6.64 -16.02
C ASP A 92 -0.65 -6.77 -14.50
N ILE A 93 -1.71 -7.21 -13.81
CA ILE A 93 -1.69 -7.52 -12.38
C ILE A 93 -2.50 -8.79 -12.18
N ILE A 94 -1.81 -9.85 -11.78
CA ILE A 94 -2.37 -11.20 -11.70
C ILE A 94 -2.40 -11.61 -10.22
N PRO A 95 -3.57 -11.59 -9.56
CA PRO A 95 -3.69 -12.01 -8.16
C PRO A 95 -3.57 -13.52 -8.04
N GLN A 96 -3.10 -14.01 -6.88
CA GLN A 96 -3.22 -15.44 -6.56
C GLN A 96 -4.69 -15.82 -6.26
N SER A 97 -5.00 -17.12 -6.26
CA SER A 97 -6.38 -17.66 -6.28
C SER A 97 -7.15 -17.66 -4.95
N TYR A 98 -6.59 -17.09 -3.89
CA TYR A 98 -7.21 -17.00 -2.57
C TYR A 98 -6.86 -15.63 -1.98
N GLY A 99 -7.49 -15.16 -0.91
CA GLY A 99 -7.08 -13.95 -0.21
C GLY A 99 -7.74 -13.84 1.15
N TRP A 100 -7.44 -12.77 1.86
CA TRP A 100 -7.93 -12.58 3.22
C TRP A 100 -8.27 -11.12 3.49
N THR A 101 -9.21 -10.91 4.39
CA THR A 101 -9.49 -9.60 4.99
C THR A 101 -9.53 -9.82 6.49
N ARG A 102 -8.98 -8.90 7.29
CA ARG A 102 -9.09 -8.99 8.75
C ARG A 102 -9.39 -7.65 9.39
N ASN A 103 -10.12 -7.69 10.48
CA ASN A 103 -10.18 -6.57 11.41
C ASN A 103 -9.27 -6.84 12.59
N ARG A 104 -8.45 -5.83 12.90
CA ARG A 104 -7.61 -5.83 14.09
C ARG A 104 -8.19 -4.83 15.09
N PRO A 105 -8.63 -5.28 16.28
CA PRO A 105 -9.13 -4.41 17.33
C PRO A 105 -8.20 -3.23 17.60
N GLY A 106 -8.78 -2.03 17.71
CA GLY A 106 -8.03 -0.79 17.93
C GLY A 106 -7.37 -0.20 16.68
N ALA A 107 -7.55 -0.80 15.50
CA ALA A 107 -7.04 -0.29 14.22
C ALA A 107 -8.17 -0.03 13.22
N GLY A 108 -7.92 0.86 12.26
CA GLY A 108 -8.90 1.22 11.23
C GLY A 108 -9.73 2.45 11.54
N PHE A 109 -10.50 2.84 10.54
CA PHE A 109 -11.36 4.00 10.59
C PHE A 109 -12.50 3.82 11.60
N LEU A 110 -13.05 2.59 11.68
CA LEU A 110 -14.18 2.23 12.54
C LEU A 110 -13.77 1.42 13.78
N ARG A 111 -12.53 1.58 14.25
CA ARG A 111 -11.94 0.84 15.38
C ARG A 111 -12.72 0.92 16.70
N ASP A 112 -13.50 1.99 16.89
CA ASP A 112 -14.32 2.20 18.09
C ASP A 112 -15.67 1.46 18.01
N LEU A 113 -16.04 0.96 16.83
CA LEU A 113 -17.29 0.21 16.58
C LEU A 113 -17.04 -1.28 16.37
N PHE A 114 -15.91 -1.64 15.75
CA PHE A 114 -15.52 -3.03 15.48
C PHE A 114 -14.39 -3.44 16.42
N THR A 115 -14.75 -3.77 17.66
CA THR A 115 -13.81 -4.08 18.74
C THR A 115 -13.34 -5.52 18.78
N GLU A 116 -14.01 -6.42 18.04
CA GLU A 116 -13.67 -7.85 18.01
C GLU A 116 -12.82 -8.18 16.78
N PRO A 117 -11.84 -9.10 16.91
CA PRO A 117 -11.10 -9.59 15.75
C PRO A 117 -12.03 -10.40 14.85
N TYR A 118 -11.86 -10.25 13.54
CA TYR A 118 -12.47 -11.15 12.57
C TYR A 118 -11.54 -11.37 11.39
N VAL A 119 -11.72 -12.50 10.72
CA VAL A 119 -11.04 -12.85 9.47
C VAL A 119 -12.08 -13.35 8.47
N VAL A 120 -11.92 -12.96 7.22
CA VAL A 120 -12.70 -13.46 6.08
C VAL A 120 -11.74 -14.06 5.08
N HIS A 121 -12.02 -15.29 4.69
CA HIS A 121 -11.23 -16.04 3.71
C HIS A 121 -11.92 -16.02 2.35
N TRP A 122 -11.21 -15.57 1.32
CA TRP A 122 -11.73 -15.37 -0.02
C TRP A 122 -11.18 -16.40 -1.00
N GLU A 123 -12.04 -16.92 -1.86
CA GLU A 123 -11.68 -17.76 -2.99
C GLU A 123 -11.92 -16.99 -4.30
N MET A 124 -10.94 -16.99 -5.19
CA MET A 124 -10.98 -16.25 -6.45
C MET A 124 -11.14 -17.22 -7.62
N VAL A 125 -12.30 -17.18 -8.27
CA VAL A 125 -12.65 -18.04 -9.41
C VAL A 125 -13.29 -17.19 -10.50
N ASP A 126 -12.84 -17.37 -11.75
CA ASP A 126 -13.41 -16.70 -12.94
C ASP A 126 -13.58 -15.18 -12.81
N GLY A 127 -12.60 -14.52 -12.15
CA GLY A 127 -12.61 -13.06 -11.95
C GLY A 127 -13.51 -12.58 -10.81
N TRP A 128 -13.96 -13.47 -9.93
CA TRP A 128 -14.80 -13.15 -8.77
C TRP A 128 -14.16 -13.65 -7.47
N ALA A 129 -14.19 -12.83 -6.43
CA ALA A 129 -13.93 -13.26 -5.06
C ALA A 129 -15.25 -13.60 -4.35
N THR A 130 -15.28 -14.76 -3.69
CA THR A 130 -16.41 -15.21 -2.85
C THR A 130 -15.89 -15.75 -1.52
N SER A 131 -16.74 -15.78 -0.50
CA SER A 131 -16.37 -16.31 0.82
C SER A 131 -17.56 -17.04 1.46
N LYS A 132 -17.27 -18.12 2.20
CA LYS A 132 -18.26 -18.81 3.03
C LYS A 132 -18.63 -17.99 4.27
N ASP A 133 -17.74 -17.10 4.70
CA ASP A 133 -17.96 -16.21 5.85
C ASP A 133 -18.90 -15.04 5.49
N LEU A 134 -19.05 -14.75 4.20
CA LEU A 134 -19.94 -13.72 3.64
C LEU A 134 -20.85 -14.30 2.53
N PRO A 135 -21.80 -15.18 2.88
CA PRO A 135 -22.65 -15.85 1.90
C PRO A 135 -23.53 -14.84 1.13
N GLY A 136 -23.69 -15.07 -0.17
CA GLY A 136 -24.49 -14.21 -1.05
C GLY A 136 -23.76 -12.97 -1.58
N VAL A 137 -22.49 -12.77 -1.22
CA VAL A 137 -21.64 -11.69 -1.74
C VAL A 137 -20.62 -12.26 -2.73
N ARG A 138 -20.44 -11.55 -3.86
CA ARG A 138 -19.32 -11.75 -4.78
C ARG A 138 -18.73 -10.41 -5.18
N ILE A 139 -17.41 -10.31 -5.24
CA ILE A 139 -16.70 -9.07 -5.55
C ILE A 139 -15.96 -9.26 -6.89
N PRO A 140 -16.13 -8.37 -7.88
CA PRO A 140 -15.42 -8.49 -9.14
C PRO A 140 -13.93 -8.17 -8.96
N ASN A 141 -13.10 -8.77 -9.81
CA ASN A 141 -11.67 -8.47 -9.85
C ASN A 141 -11.43 -6.99 -10.15
N GLY A 142 -10.72 -6.33 -9.24
CA GLY A 142 -10.18 -4.99 -9.41
C GLY A 142 -8.75 -4.93 -8.93
N SER A 143 -7.94 -5.90 -9.35
CA SER A 143 -6.62 -6.12 -8.76
C SER A 143 -5.66 -4.96 -9.01
N PHE A 144 -4.96 -4.57 -7.94
CA PHE A 144 -3.93 -3.54 -7.95
C PHE A 144 -2.87 -3.84 -6.88
N MET A 145 -1.80 -3.05 -6.86
CA MET A 145 -0.78 -3.09 -5.81
C MET A 145 -1.04 -1.95 -4.82
N GLY A 146 -1.37 -2.25 -3.56
CA GLY A 146 -1.60 -1.25 -2.49
C GLY A 146 -0.36 -0.43 -2.18
N THR A 147 0.79 -1.13 -2.09
CA THR A 147 2.11 -0.52 -1.95
C THR A 147 2.94 -0.62 -3.24
N ALA A 148 3.19 0.52 -3.87
CA ALA A 148 4.17 0.64 -4.96
C ALA A 148 4.84 2.02 -4.92
N GLY A 149 6.17 2.04 -5.07
CA GLY A 149 6.90 3.30 -4.94
C GLY A 149 8.37 3.19 -5.30
N ILE A 150 9.08 4.29 -5.14
CA ILE A 150 10.52 4.38 -5.38
C ILE A 150 11.27 4.74 -4.10
N ALA A 151 12.59 4.59 -4.06
CA ALA A 151 13.35 4.95 -2.87
C ALA A 151 13.33 6.48 -2.62
N PRO A 152 13.32 6.92 -1.35
CA PRO A 152 13.55 8.31 -0.99
C PRO A 152 15.00 8.71 -1.20
N SER A 153 15.27 10.02 -1.34
CA SER A 153 16.61 10.56 -1.09
C SER A 153 16.94 10.54 0.41
N SER A 154 18.22 10.69 0.77
CA SER A 154 18.63 10.82 2.18
C SER A 154 17.96 12.01 2.88
N GLU A 155 17.83 13.15 2.19
CA GLU A 155 17.12 14.33 2.71
C GLU A 155 15.64 14.05 2.96
N GLN A 156 14.97 13.33 2.04
CA GLN A 156 13.59 12.90 2.23
C GLN A 156 13.45 11.94 3.41
N LEU A 157 14.33 10.95 3.51
CA LEU A 157 14.35 9.99 4.62
C LEU A 157 14.40 10.72 5.96
N GLU A 158 15.34 11.66 6.13
CA GLU A 158 15.50 12.48 7.33
C GLU A 158 14.27 13.33 7.63
N ALA A 159 13.77 14.07 6.63
CA ALA A 159 12.61 14.95 6.80
C ALA A 159 11.33 14.17 7.16
N TRP A 160 11.16 12.97 6.59
CA TRP A 160 10.02 12.11 6.87
C TRP A 160 10.11 11.47 8.26
N ALA A 161 11.31 11.02 8.65
CA ALA A 161 11.54 10.53 10.00
C ALA A 161 11.27 11.61 11.05
N GLU A 162 11.73 12.85 10.82
CA GLU A 162 11.54 13.96 11.75
C GLU A 162 10.06 14.32 11.92
N ARG A 163 9.32 14.48 10.82
CA ARG A 163 7.89 14.86 10.88
C ARG A 163 7.02 13.78 11.52
N GLU A 164 7.35 12.50 11.33
CA GLU A 164 6.65 11.38 11.96
C GLU A 164 6.98 11.25 13.43
N ALA A 165 8.26 11.40 13.81
CA ALA A 165 8.66 11.48 15.21
C ALA A 165 7.98 12.66 15.91
N ASP A 166 7.85 13.81 15.25
CA ASP A 166 7.14 14.97 15.77
C ASP A 166 5.65 14.69 16.01
N LEU A 167 4.98 14.02 15.07
CA LEU A 167 3.59 13.60 15.23
C LEU A 167 3.43 12.70 16.47
N VAL A 168 4.33 11.73 16.65
CA VAL A 168 4.34 10.83 17.83
C VAL A 168 4.54 11.62 19.13
N ARG A 169 5.51 12.56 19.17
CA ARG A 169 5.73 13.42 20.35
C ARG A 169 4.50 14.23 20.73
N ARG A 170 3.66 14.61 19.75
CA ARG A 170 2.39 15.32 19.97
C ARG A 170 1.22 14.39 20.31
N GLY A 171 1.46 13.09 20.50
CA GLY A 171 0.45 12.08 20.82
C GLY A 171 -0.35 11.59 19.61
N GLY A 172 0.12 11.86 18.40
CA GLY A 172 -0.40 11.27 17.17
C GLY A 172 0.15 9.87 16.92
N VAL A 173 -0.31 9.24 15.85
CA VAL A 173 0.09 7.88 15.46
C VAL A 173 0.97 7.95 14.22
N ALA A 174 2.20 7.47 14.35
CA ALA A 174 3.10 7.14 13.25
C ALA A 174 3.93 5.91 13.63
N PHE A 175 4.67 5.36 12.68
CA PHE A 175 5.51 4.18 12.89
C PHE A 175 6.97 4.54 12.54
N PRO A 176 7.73 5.10 13.50
CA PRO A 176 9.15 5.42 13.31
C PRO A 176 9.97 4.19 12.86
N PRO A 177 11.21 4.40 12.39
CA PRO A 177 12.15 3.31 12.13
C PRO A 177 12.20 2.32 13.29
N ASP A 178 12.21 1.04 12.92
CA ASP A 178 12.13 -0.09 13.84
C ASP A 178 12.84 -1.27 13.19
N ALA A 179 13.86 -1.79 13.86
CA ALA A 179 14.68 -2.89 13.36
C ALA A 179 14.01 -4.26 13.50
N GLU A 180 12.93 -4.38 14.30
CA GLU A 180 12.18 -5.61 14.45
C GLU A 180 11.58 -6.05 13.10
N ASP A 181 11.81 -7.31 12.72
CA ASP A 181 11.43 -7.91 11.43
C ASP A 181 11.93 -7.14 10.18
N ALA A 182 12.89 -6.24 10.31
CA ALA A 182 13.38 -5.45 9.19
C ALA A 182 14.21 -6.30 8.22
N VAL A 183 13.95 -6.14 6.92
CA VAL A 183 14.76 -6.71 5.85
C VAL A 183 15.03 -5.60 4.83
N PRO A 184 16.30 -5.31 4.48
CA PRO A 184 17.52 -5.92 5.02
C PRO A 184 17.86 -5.47 6.46
N GLU A 185 18.74 -6.21 7.11
CA GLU A 185 19.28 -5.92 8.45
C GLU A 185 20.31 -4.76 8.44
N GLY A 186 20.86 -4.41 9.61
CA GLY A 186 21.93 -3.43 9.77
C GLY A 186 21.42 -1.99 9.79
N VAL A 187 22.20 -1.05 9.24
CA VAL A 187 21.85 0.39 9.25
C VAL A 187 20.47 0.64 8.62
N ILE A 188 20.15 -0.07 7.53
CA ILE A 188 18.84 0.04 6.86
C ILE A 188 17.69 -0.37 7.80
N ALA A 189 17.89 -1.38 8.66
CA ALA A 189 16.89 -1.77 9.65
C ALA A 189 16.68 -0.70 10.73
N GLU A 190 17.77 -0.02 11.14
CA GLU A 190 17.76 0.98 12.20
C GLU A 190 17.19 2.34 11.75
N THR A 191 17.45 2.74 10.50
CA THR A 191 17.09 4.07 9.97
C THR A 191 15.99 4.04 8.92
N GLY A 192 15.72 2.88 8.31
CA GLY A 192 14.75 2.72 7.25
C GLY A 192 13.32 2.97 7.73
N LEU A 193 12.56 3.73 6.92
CA LEU A 193 11.19 4.07 7.26
C LEU A 193 10.26 2.89 7.00
N ARG A 194 9.24 2.73 7.85
CA ARG A 194 8.18 1.74 7.63
C ARG A 194 7.43 2.03 6.33
N THR A 195 7.05 0.97 5.63
CA THR A 195 6.28 1.01 4.37
C THR A 195 4.78 1.26 4.59
N ILE A 196 4.36 1.53 5.83
CA ILE A 196 2.95 1.64 6.24
C ILE A 196 2.26 2.92 5.71
N PRO A 197 2.76 4.15 5.92
CA PRO A 197 2.09 5.33 5.40
C PRO A 197 2.51 5.64 3.95
N PRO A 198 1.61 6.18 3.12
CA PRO A 198 1.99 6.79 1.85
C PRO A 198 2.80 8.06 2.08
N ARG A 199 3.71 8.35 1.15
CA ARG A 199 4.52 9.57 1.15
C ARG A 199 4.69 10.08 -0.28
N GLU A 200 5.58 11.04 -0.46
CA GLU A 200 5.92 11.64 -1.76
C GLU A 200 6.52 10.62 -2.75
N ASN A 201 7.05 9.50 -2.27
CA ASN A 201 7.48 8.38 -3.12
C ASN A 201 6.35 7.42 -3.55
N CYS A 202 5.09 7.81 -3.33
CA CYS A 202 3.92 6.94 -3.41
C CYS A 202 3.89 5.96 -2.23
N GLY A 203 4.44 4.75 -2.38
CA GLY A 203 4.42 3.76 -1.32
C GLY A 203 3.00 3.22 -1.13
N ASN A 204 2.54 3.13 0.12
CA ASN A 204 1.26 2.53 0.48
C ASN A 204 0.08 3.49 0.32
N VAL A 205 -0.28 3.77 -0.94
CA VAL A 205 -1.35 4.73 -1.26
C VAL A 205 -2.74 4.11 -1.29
N ASP A 206 -2.84 2.78 -1.46
CA ASP A 206 -4.11 2.04 -1.44
C ASP A 206 -5.16 2.61 -2.40
N ALA A 207 -4.68 3.06 -3.57
CA ALA A 207 -5.48 3.67 -4.61
C ALA A 207 -6.01 2.60 -5.56
N LYS A 208 -7.24 2.11 -5.32
CA LYS A 208 -7.89 1.05 -6.12
C LYS A 208 -8.01 1.32 -7.63
N GLN A 209 -7.69 2.53 -8.08
CA GLN A 209 -7.67 2.91 -9.49
C GLN A 209 -6.34 2.58 -10.18
N LEU A 210 -5.30 2.16 -9.46
CA LEU A 210 -3.99 1.73 -9.98
C LEU A 210 -4.00 0.30 -10.51
N THR A 211 -5.00 -0.01 -11.31
CA THR A 211 -5.24 -1.33 -11.90
C THR A 211 -4.47 -1.52 -13.22
N LYS A 212 -4.63 -2.69 -13.85
CA LYS A 212 -4.15 -2.96 -15.21
C LYS A 212 -4.52 -1.83 -16.18
N GLY A 213 -3.53 -1.35 -16.93
CA GLY A 213 -3.63 -0.26 -17.91
C GLY A 213 -3.45 1.14 -17.32
N SER A 214 -3.37 1.27 -15.99
CA SER A 214 -3.05 2.53 -15.33
C SER A 214 -1.59 2.93 -15.48
N ARG A 215 -1.33 4.22 -15.23
CA ARG A 215 0.00 4.82 -15.23
C ARG A 215 0.20 5.59 -13.94
N LEU A 216 1.26 5.26 -13.21
CA LEU A 216 1.71 5.98 -12.02
C LEU A 216 2.93 6.84 -12.39
N LEU A 217 2.89 8.12 -12.05
CA LEU A 217 3.95 9.08 -12.31
C LEU A 217 4.54 9.55 -10.98
N ILE A 218 5.81 9.26 -10.74
CA ILE A 218 6.51 9.56 -9.48
C ILE A 218 7.77 10.39 -9.76
N PRO A 219 7.99 11.51 -9.05
CA PRO A 219 9.25 12.25 -9.12
C PRO A 219 10.43 11.37 -8.69
N VAL A 220 11.48 11.26 -9.51
CA VAL A 220 12.68 10.51 -9.16
C VAL A 220 13.47 11.26 -8.09
N ASN A 221 13.85 10.55 -7.02
CA ASN A 221 14.53 11.13 -5.86
C ASN A 221 15.99 10.66 -5.71
N VAL A 222 16.34 9.51 -6.30
CA VAL A 222 17.68 8.92 -6.30
C VAL A 222 17.99 8.36 -7.69
N PRO A 223 19.29 8.23 -8.07
CA PRO A 223 19.66 7.58 -9.33
C PRO A 223 19.01 6.20 -9.48
N GLY A 224 18.45 5.94 -10.65
CA GLY A 224 17.74 4.70 -10.94
C GLY A 224 16.33 4.57 -10.37
N GLY A 225 15.87 5.51 -9.53
CA GLY A 225 14.57 5.46 -8.86
C GLY A 225 14.47 4.40 -7.76
N LEU A 226 14.91 3.16 -8.01
CA LEU A 226 14.80 2.01 -7.10
C LEU A 226 13.32 1.67 -6.82
N TYR A 227 12.61 1.22 -7.87
CA TYR A 227 11.18 0.90 -7.80
C TYR A 227 10.91 -0.44 -7.11
N SER A 228 9.91 -0.47 -6.24
CA SER A 228 9.43 -1.68 -5.57
C SER A 228 7.91 -1.71 -5.50
N ALA A 229 7.36 -2.92 -5.48
CA ALA A 229 5.93 -3.16 -5.34
C ALA A 229 5.65 -4.40 -4.48
N GLY A 230 4.56 -4.38 -3.74
CA GLY A 230 4.09 -5.46 -2.88
C GLY A 230 2.63 -5.24 -2.54
N ASP A 231 2.12 -6.00 -1.56
CA ASP A 231 0.79 -5.71 -1.00
C ASP A 231 -0.32 -5.76 -2.06
N GLY A 232 -0.46 -6.93 -2.69
CA GLY A 232 -1.41 -7.12 -3.77
C GLY A 232 -2.84 -7.20 -3.23
N HIS A 233 -3.74 -6.44 -3.83
CA HIS A 233 -5.16 -6.47 -3.46
C HIS A 233 -5.96 -7.03 -4.63
N PHE A 234 -6.84 -8.00 -4.38
CA PHE A 234 -7.78 -8.45 -5.40
C PHE A 234 -8.86 -7.40 -5.67
N ALA A 235 -9.33 -6.76 -4.59
CA ALA A 235 -10.27 -5.64 -4.63
C ALA A 235 -10.25 -4.89 -3.30
N GLN A 236 -10.59 -3.60 -3.34
CA GLN A 236 -10.67 -2.75 -2.16
C GLN A 236 -11.79 -1.70 -2.32
N GLY A 237 -12.42 -1.33 -1.21
CA GLY A 237 -13.24 -0.12 -1.13
C GLY A 237 -12.39 1.15 -1.14
N ASP A 238 -13.01 2.31 -1.39
CA ASP A 238 -12.28 3.57 -1.17
C ASP A 238 -11.93 3.72 0.32
N SER A 239 -10.74 4.27 0.60
CA SER A 239 -10.19 4.52 1.93
C SER A 239 -9.75 3.31 2.76
N GLU A 240 -9.99 2.08 2.31
CA GLU A 240 -9.57 0.87 3.03
C GLU A 240 -9.94 0.88 4.53
N CYS A 241 -11.20 1.19 4.84
CA CYS A 241 -11.62 1.55 6.20
C CYS A 241 -11.28 0.52 7.30
N CYS A 242 -11.12 -0.76 6.96
CA CYS A 242 -10.78 -1.84 7.88
C CYS A 242 -9.29 -2.23 7.89
N ILE A 243 -8.38 -1.39 7.36
CA ILE A 243 -6.91 -1.59 7.30
C ILE A 243 -6.44 -2.67 6.33
N THR A 244 -7.36 -3.46 5.78
CA THR A 244 -7.00 -4.53 4.84
C THR A 244 -8.02 -4.56 3.72
N ALA A 245 -7.52 -4.88 2.53
CA ALA A 245 -8.32 -5.17 1.37
C ALA A 245 -8.74 -6.65 1.33
N ILE A 246 -9.06 -7.17 0.14
CA ILE A 246 -8.92 -8.59 -0.14
C ILE A 246 -7.44 -8.84 -0.45
N GLU A 247 -6.65 -9.02 0.61
CA GLU A 247 -5.20 -9.12 0.62
C GLU A 247 -4.70 -10.41 -0.01
N ARG A 248 -3.67 -10.30 -0.86
CA ARG A 248 -3.01 -11.45 -1.45
C ARG A 248 -1.63 -11.14 -2.06
N GLY A 249 -0.82 -12.18 -2.27
CA GLY A 249 0.28 -12.10 -3.22
C GLY A 249 -0.22 -11.90 -4.65
N ALA A 250 0.55 -11.21 -5.47
CA ALA A 250 0.23 -10.98 -6.87
C ALA A 250 1.47 -11.15 -7.74
N THR A 251 1.28 -11.08 -9.05
CA THR A 251 2.34 -10.86 -10.02
C THR A 251 2.01 -9.58 -10.76
N ALA A 252 2.87 -8.57 -10.64
CA ALA A 252 2.75 -7.31 -11.38
C ALA A 252 3.69 -7.34 -12.59
N VAL A 253 3.18 -6.98 -13.76
CA VAL A 253 3.99 -6.69 -14.95
C VAL A 253 3.96 -5.20 -15.18
N VAL A 254 5.11 -4.54 -15.10
CA VAL A 254 5.24 -3.10 -15.21
C VAL A 254 6.21 -2.71 -16.31
N LYS A 255 6.00 -1.53 -16.92
CA LYS A 255 6.89 -0.93 -17.91
C LYS A 255 7.23 0.49 -17.50
N PHE A 256 8.48 0.89 -17.68
CA PHE A 256 8.98 2.19 -17.23
C PHE A 256 9.22 3.14 -18.40
N GLU A 257 8.83 4.40 -18.26
CA GLU A 257 9.20 5.49 -19.16
C GLU A 257 9.76 6.68 -18.37
N LEU A 258 10.77 7.36 -18.92
CA LEU A 258 11.40 8.51 -18.26
C LEU A 258 11.04 9.82 -18.97
N LYS A 259 10.50 10.77 -18.21
CA LYS A 259 10.32 12.15 -18.67
C LYS A 259 11.40 13.02 -18.05
N LYS A 260 12.48 13.23 -18.81
CA LYS A 260 13.71 13.87 -18.32
C LYS A 260 13.45 15.30 -17.83
N GLY A 261 13.84 15.59 -16.58
CA GLY A 261 13.69 16.87 -15.89
C GLY A 261 12.25 17.36 -15.70
N GLU A 262 11.23 16.54 -15.99
CA GLU A 262 9.83 16.96 -16.02
C GLU A 262 9.31 17.30 -14.61
N ALA A 263 9.70 16.53 -13.60
CA ALA A 263 9.29 16.78 -12.23
C ALA A 263 9.86 18.11 -11.71
N ALA A 264 11.14 18.38 -11.97
CA ALA A 264 11.78 19.64 -11.62
C ALA A 264 11.16 20.85 -12.33
N ARG A 265 10.98 20.76 -13.66
CA ARG A 265 10.38 21.85 -14.47
C ARG A 265 8.98 22.24 -14.00
N ASN A 266 8.18 21.26 -13.59
CA ASN A 266 6.78 21.48 -13.21
C ASN A 266 6.55 21.46 -11.69
N ASN A 267 7.62 21.44 -10.89
CA ASN A 267 7.57 21.37 -9.42
C ASN A 267 6.62 20.25 -8.92
N ILE A 268 6.73 19.06 -9.54
CA ILE A 268 5.93 17.89 -9.17
C ILE A 268 6.56 17.27 -7.92
N LYS A 269 5.83 17.30 -6.81
CA LYS A 269 6.28 16.77 -5.51
C LYS A 269 5.61 15.46 -5.10
N PHE A 270 4.35 15.28 -5.49
CA PHE A 270 3.54 14.12 -5.13
C PHE A 270 3.31 13.23 -6.35
N PRO A 271 3.10 11.92 -6.14
CA PRO A 271 2.74 11.02 -7.21
C PRO A 271 1.42 11.43 -7.85
N ARG A 272 1.28 11.11 -9.13
CA ARG A 272 0.04 11.28 -9.90
C ARG A 272 -0.26 9.96 -10.57
N PHE A 273 -1.53 9.67 -10.84
CA PHE A 273 -1.86 8.53 -11.67
C PHE A 273 -2.94 8.89 -12.67
N ALA A 274 -2.99 8.11 -13.75
CA ALA A 274 -4.03 8.19 -14.75
C ALA A 274 -4.46 6.79 -15.15
N HIS A 275 -5.73 6.65 -15.51
CA HIS A 275 -6.28 5.44 -16.09
C HIS A 275 -6.97 5.83 -17.41
N PRO A 276 -6.63 5.20 -18.56
CA PRO A 276 -7.18 5.60 -19.87
C PRO A 276 -8.68 5.28 -20.02
N GLY A 277 -9.23 4.47 -19.12
CA GLY A 277 -10.64 4.12 -19.04
C GLY A 277 -11.11 3.88 -17.60
N TYR A 278 -12.10 3.02 -17.40
CA TYR A 278 -12.49 2.58 -16.07
C TYR A 278 -11.47 1.60 -15.47
N PHE A 279 -11.23 1.71 -14.16
CA PHE A 279 -10.28 0.87 -13.40
C PHE A 279 -10.76 -0.60 -13.25
N ILE A 280 -12.06 -0.82 -13.40
CA ILE A 280 -12.66 -2.16 -13.56
C ILE A 280 -13.73 -2.08 -14.66
N SER A 281 -14.37 -3.21 -14.96
CA SER A 281 -15.44 -3.23 -15.96
C SER A 281 -16.48 -2.13 -15.69
N PRO A 282 -16.93 -1.37 -16.70
CA PRO A 282 -17.74 -0.16 -16.51
C PRO A 282 -19.01 -0.38 -15.67
N GLU A 283 -19.65 -1.55 -15.77
CA GLU A 283 -20.83 -1.90 -14.98
C GLU A 283 -20.56 -1.97 -13.47
N TRP A 284 -19.31 -2.15 -13.05
CA TRP A 284 -18.87 -2.16 -11.65
C TRP A 284 -18.18 -0.86 -11.24
N ALA A 285 -17.46 -0.22 -12.16
CA ALA A 285 -16.79 1.06 -11.90
C ALA A 285 -17.77 2.24 -11.82
N ALA A 286 -18.88 2.17 -12.56
CA ALA A 286 -19.97 3.13 -12.57
C ALA A 286 -21.32 2.38 -12.51
N PRO A 287 -21.65 1.78 -11.35
CA PRO A 287 -22.81 0.91 -11.25
C PRO A 287 -24.12 1.68 -11.44
N ARG A 288 -25.05 1.08 -12.19
CA ARG A 288 -26.40 1.64 -12.38
C ARG A 288 -27.20 1.69 -11.09
N ASN A 289 -26.97 0.70 -10.22
CA ASN A 289 -27.65 0.56 -8.94
C ASN A 289 -26.60 0.73 -7.83
N PHE A 290 -26.69 1.82 -7.08
CA PHE A 290 -25.90 2.01 -5.86
C PHE A 290 -26.76 2.60 -4.77
N ILE A 291 -26.47 2.23 -3.52
CA ILE A 291 -27.04 2.88 -2.34
C ILE A 291 -25.96 3.84 -1.85
N ALA A 292 -26.26 5.14 -1.89
CA ALA A 292 -25.39 6.16 -1.33
C ALA A 292 -25.83 6.51 0.10
N THR A 293 -24.87 6.51 1.01
CA THR A 293 -25.02 7.08 2.35
C THR A 293 -24.27 8.41 2.41
N ARG A 294 -24.78 9.37 3.20
CA ARG A 294 -24.13 10.67 3.45
C ARG A 294 -23.82 10.79 4.94
N GLY A 295 -22.65 11.31 5.26
CA GLY A 295 -22.31 11.80 6.60
C GLY A 295 -22.02 13.29 6.55
N ASP A 296 -22.57 14.03 7.50
CA ASP A 296 -22.24 15.44 7.75
C ASP A 296 -21.50 15.53 9.08
N ALA A 297 -20.46 16.36 9.17
CA ALA A 297 -19.76 16.60 10.42
C ALA A 297 -20.66 17.43 11.36
N ASP A 298 -21.16 16.84 12.46
CA ASP A 298 -21.91 17.59 13.49
C ASP A 298 -20.93 18.20 14.50
N PRO A 299 -20.71 19.53 14.47
CA PRO A 299 -19.75 20.19 15.36
C PRO A 299 -20.17 20.13 16.84
N ARG A 300 -21.44 19.78 17.14
CA ARG A 300 -21.98 19.68 18.50
C ARG A 300 -21.72 18.32 19.15
N ARG A 301 -21.42 17.28 18.36
CA ARG A 301 -21.00 15.95 18.83
C ARG A 301 -19.48 15.85 18.91
N ARG A 302 -18.83 16.74 19.67
CA ARG A 302 -17.48 16.44 20.16
C ARG A 302 -17.60 15.37 21.24
N HIS A 303 -16.83 14.29 21.12
CA HIS A 303 -16.64 13.30 22.19
C HIS A 303 -16.35 14.05 23.51
N PRO A 304 -16.95 13.70 24.67
CA PRO A 304 -16.80 14.50 25.89
C PRO A 304 -15.39 14.30 26.46
N ARG A 305 -14.41 15.06 25.95
CA ARG A 305 -13.17 15.33 26.66
C ARG A 305 -13.36 16.63 27.44
N GLY A 306 -13.65 16.48 28.73
CA GLY A 306 -13.54 17.53 29.73
C GLY A 306 -14.64 18.60 29.67
N ARG A 307 -15.47 18.63 30.72
CA ARG A 307 -16.31 19.79 31.04
C ARG A 307 -15.48 21.07 30.99
N ARG A 308 -15.90 22.03 30.17
CA ARG A 308 -15.87 23.44 30.57
C ARG A 308 -17.28 23.98 30.41
N SER A 309 -17.91 24.24 31.55
CA SER A 309 -19.12 25.03 31.66
C SER A 309 -18.86 26.40 31.03
N ASN A 310 -19.69 26.78 30.06
CA ASN A 310 -20.03 28.18 29.92
C ASN A 310 -21.51 28.27 29.54
N SER A 311 -22.29 28.76 30.51
CA SER A 311 -23.66 29.20 30.36
C SER A 311 -23.73 30.33 29.34
N GLY A 312 -24.40 30.11 28.23
CA GLY A 312 -24.77 31.14 27.26
C GLY A 312 -26.08 30.73 26.59
N LEU A 313 -27.14 31.46 26.92
CA LEU A 313 -28.51 31.29 26.44
C LEU A 313 -28.61 31.31 24.90
N PRO A 314 -29.55 30.57 24.28
CA PRO A 314 -29.84 30.69 22.86
C PRO A 314 -30.79 31.88 22.62
N VAL A 315 -30.47 32.72 21.63
CA VAL A 315 -31.44 33.63 21.01
C VAL A 315 -31.81 33.02 19.66
N MET A 316 -33.09 32.67 19.53
CA MET A 316 -33.77 32.35 18.27
C MET A 316 -33.78 33.58 17.35
N LEU A 317 -33.44 33.37 16.08
CA LEU A 317 -34.15 33.89 14.90
C LEU A 317 -33.92 32.90 13.75
#